data_AF-A0A2T3KVD7-F1
#
_entry.id   AF-A0A2T3KVD7-F1
#
_cell.length_a   1.000
_cell.length_b   1.000
_cell.length_c   1.000
_cell.angle_alpha   90.00
_cell.angle_beta   90.00
_cell.angle_gamma   90.00
#
_symmetry.space_group_name_H-M   'P 1'
#
loop_
_entity.id
_entity.type
_entity.pdbx_description
1 polymer ?
#
loop_
_entity_poly.entity_id
_entity_poly.type
_entity_poly.pdbx_seq_one_letter_code
_entity_poly.pdbx_strand_id
1 'polypeptide(L)'
;MKKILLSVMAVLGFSTLSGCAQHYANISDIPFVDPNFKRCVILQGKAYSEQITELKCEGQHISQIKELSNFKNLKQLDLSRNQLTKLDVSDNPHLEVLSLEHNLLNKLKVKSNKQLKVLNVSFNRLTDLDVRKNKELTYLNYEGNPLSNVDIHQNPQLVEPFSKIFISNGPSK
;
A
#
# COMPACT_ATOMS: atom_id res chain seq x y z
N MET A 1 48.08 -34.44 19.62
CA MET A 1 46.62 -34.45 19.38
C MET A 1 46.22 -33.04 18.96
N LYS A 2 45.72 -32.87 17.72
CA LYS A 2 45.56 -31.57 17.04
C LYS A 2 44.36 -30.77 17.59
N LYS A 3 44.50 -29.44 17.61
CA LYS A 3 43.49 -28.41 17.94
C LYS A 3 42.48 -28.17 16.78
N ILE A 4 41.43 -27.37 17.07
CA ILE A 4 40.57 -26.55 16.17
C ILE A 4 39.26 -27.27 15.70
N LEU A 5 38.00 -26.75 15.69
CA LEU A 5 37.36 -25.42 15.74
C LEU A 5 35.88 -25.52 16.19
N LEU A 6 35.31 -24.39 16.64
CA LEU A 6 33.87 -24.08 16.80
C LEU A 6 32.99 -24.50 15.61
N SER A 7 31.74 -24.88 15.90
CA SER A 7 30.57 -24.50 15.09
C SER A 7 29.37 -24.28 16.00
N VAL A 8 29.06 -23.01 16.24
CA VAL A 8 27.75 -22.57 16.71
C VAL A 8 26.82 -22.76 15.53
N MET A 9 25.93 -23.75 15.60
CA MET A 9 24.83 -23.84 14.64
C MET A 9 23.90 -22.68 14.88
N ALA A 10 24.08 -21.60 14.11
CA ALA A 10 23.01 -20.65 13.84
C ALA A 10 21.85 -21.47 13.25
N VAL A 11 20.76 -21.58 14.01
CA VAL A 11 19.52 -22.19 13.55
C VAL A 11 19.02 -21.35 12.39
N LEU A 12 19.31 -21.82 11.18
CA LEU A 12 18.68 -21.36 9.96
C LEU A 12 17.18 -21.70 10.09
N GLY A 13 16.38 -20.70 10.46
CA GLY A 13 14.93 -20.77 10.41
C GLY A 13 14.45 -20.79 8.97
N PHE A 14 14.62 -21.92 8.29
CA PHE A 14 13.88 -22.27 7.08
C PHE A 14 12.99 -23.47 7.40
N SER A 15 11.84 -23.20 7.99
CA SER A 15 10.72 -24.14 7.97
C SER A 15 9.79 -23.77 6.82
N THR A 16 9.94 -24.46 5.70
CA THR A 16 8.91 -24.49 4.65
C THR A 16 7.73 -25.30 5.18
N LEU A 17 6.76 -24.60 5.79
CA LEU A 17 5.45 -25.16 6.11
C LEU A 17 4.38 -24.34 5.43
N SER A 18 3.66 -25.04 4.56
CA SER A 18 2.40 -24.68 3.93
C SER A 18 1.50 -23.83 4.83
N GLY A 19 1.13 -22.63 4.37
CA GLY A 19 -0.10 -21.95 4.81
C GLY A 19 -0.01 -20.94 5.94
N CYS A 20 1.12 -20.76 6.62
CA CYS A 20 1.28 -19.67 7.58
C CYS A 20 2.05 -18.51 6.94
N ALA A 21 1.47 -17.30 6.95
CA ALA A 21 2.19 -16.10 6.56
C ALA A 21 3.45 -16.01 7.43
N GLN A 22 4.63 -15.99 6.79
CA GLN A 22 5.89 -15.90 7.52
C GLN A 22 5.93 -14.58 8.29
N HIS A 23 5.98 -14.68 9.61
CA HIS A 23 6.04 -13.53 10.50
C HIS A 23 7.50 -13.23 10.84
N TYR A 24 8.03 -12.13 10.32
CA TYR A 24 9.36 -11.64 10.68
C TYR A 24 9.25 -10.77 11.93
N ALA A 25 9.96 -11.15 12.99
CA ALA A 25 10.02 -10.36 14.21
C ALA A 25 10.67 -8.99 13.93
N ASN A 26 11.88 -8.97 13.35
CA ASN A 26 12.57 -7.73 13.03
C ASN A 26 12.37 -7.31 11.57
N ILE A 27 12.29 -6.00 11.37
CA ILE A 27 12.25 -5.39 10.03
C ILE A 27 13.50 -5.71 9.21
N SER A 28 14.66 -5.84 9.86
CA SER A 28 15.93 -6.20 9.20
C SER A 28 15.89 -7.56 8.51
N ASP A 29 15.04 -8.46 8.99
CA ASP A 29 14.97 -9.86 8.56
C ASP A 29 13.98 -10.06 7.42
N ILE A 30 13.16 -9.05 7.13
CA ILE A 30 12.20 -9.07 6.03
C ILE A 30 12.96 -9.09 4.69
N PRO A 31 12.68 -10.06 3.79
CA PRO A 31 13.37 -10.20 2.52
C PRO A 31 12.78 -9.28 1.46
N PHE A 32 12.95 -7.96 1.65
CA PHE A 32 12.47 -6.96 0.70
C PHE A 32 13.00 -7.20 -0.71
N VAL A 33 12.09 -7.37 -1.66
CA VAL A 33 12.45 -7.49 -3.09
C VAL A 33 12.89 -6.14 -3.67
N ASP A 34 12.23 -5.04 -3.27
CA ASP A 34 12.58 -3.69 -3.72
C ASP A 34 13.54 -3.02 -2.70
N PRO A 35 14.78 -2.69 -3.10
CA PRO A 35 15.75 -2.07 -2.19
C PRO A 35 15.35 -0.64 -1.79
N ASN A 36 14.56 0.08 -2.61
CA ASN A 36 14.06 1.39 -2.26
C ASN A 36 12.96 1.29 -1.20
N PHE A 37 12.08 0.29 -1.32
CA PHE A 37 11.09 0.03 -0.27
C PHE A 37 11.76 -0.36 1.04
N LYS A 38 12.76 -1.27 0.98
CA LYS A 38 13.60 -1.60 2.14
C LYS A 38 14.17 -0.34 2.81
N ARG A 39 14.77 0.54 2.00
CA ARG A 39 15.35 1.80 2.48
C ARG A 39 14.31 2.68 3.15
N CYS A 40 13.13 2.87 2.53
CA CYS A 40 12.04 3.65 3.12
C CYS A 40 11.67 3.15 4.53
N VAL A 41 11.50 1.84 4.66
CA VAL A 41 11.04 1.20 5.90
C VAL A 41 12.12 1.28 6.98
N ILE A 42 13.38 0.98 6.64
CA ILE A 42 14.49 1.03 7.62
C ILE A 42 14.70 2.46 8.16
N LEU A 43 14.52 3.48 7.31
CA LEU A 43 14.66 4.88 7.72
C LEU A 43 13.57 5.35 8.71
N GLN A 44 12.51 4.56 8.94
CA GLN A 44 11.55 4.84 10.01
C GLN A 44 12.14 4.62 11.42
N GLY A 45 13.31 3.97 11.52
CA GLY A 45 14.01 3.75 12.79
C GLY A 45 13.26 2.82 13.76
N LYS A 46 12.37 1.97 13.24
CA LYS A 46 11.69 0.94 14.03
C LYS A 46 12.41 -0.40 13.89
N ALA A 47 12.46 -1.16 14.97
CA ALA A 47 13.04 -2.50 14.95
C ALA A 47 11.98 -3.54 14.52
N TYR A 48 10.74 -3.38 14.98
CA TYR A 48 9.67 -4.36 14.80
C TYR A 48 8.57 -3.82 13.89
N SER A 49 8.03 -4.68 13.03
CA SER A 49 6.98 -4.34 12.05
C SER A 49 5.69 -3.84 12.72
N GLU A 50 5.39 -4.33 13.93
CA GLU A 50 4.23 -3.92 14.73
C GLU A 50 4.28 -2.45 15.18
N GLN A 51 5.47 -1.85 15.22
CA GLN A 51 5.65 -0.44 15.60
C GLN A 51 5.43 0.53 14.43
N ILE A 52 5.30 0.01 13.20
CA ILE A 52 5.07 0.81 12.01
C ILE A 52 3.57 1.08 11.87
N THR A 53 3.18 2.31 12.17
CA THR A 53 1.81 2.81 11.98
C THR A 53 1.71 3.79 10.81
N GLU A 54 2.83 4.30 10.32
CA GLU A 54 2.94 5.24 9.22
C GLU A 54 4.16 4.90 8.36
N LEU A 55 4.01 4.96 7.04
CA LEU A 55 5.10 4.85 6.06
C LEU A 55 4.99 5.99 5.05
N LYS A 56 6.03 6.84 4.98
CA LYS A 56 6.17 7.93 4.02
C LYS A 56 7.26 7.60 3.02
N CYS A 57 6.87 7.06 1.87
CA CYS A 57 7.77 6.56 0.84
C CYS A 57 7.57 7.31 -0.49
N GLU A 58 7.20 8.59 -0.45
CA GLU A 58 7.02 9.42 -1.64
C GLU A 58 8.33 9.52 -2.45
N GLY A 59 8.24 9.39 -3.78
CA GLY A 59 9.34 9.77 -4.66
C GLY A 59 10.58 8.88 -4.56
N GLN A 60 10.43 7.63 -4.13
CA GLN A 60 11.58 6.74 -3.87
C GLN A 60 11.85 5.74 -5.00
N HIS A 61 11.25 5.92 -6.17
CA HIS A 61 11.39 5.01 -7.31
C HIS A 61 11.01 3.55 -6.97
N ILE A 62 10.06 3.36 -6.05
CA ILE A 62 9.58 2.05 -5.64
C ILE A 62 8.71 1.46 -6.76
N SER A 63 8.96 0.21 -7.12
CA SER A 63 8.22 -0.52 -8.14
C SER A 63 7.57 -1.79 -7.60
N GLN A 64 8.05 -2.31 -6.46
CA GLN A 64 7.48 -3.48 -5.80
C GLN A 64 7.38 -3.28 -4.28
N ILE A 65 6.30 -3.82 -3.70
CA ILE A 65 5.99 -3.63 -2.28
C ILE A 65 5.39 -4.89 -1.65
N LYS A 66 5.87 -6.06 -2.09
CA LYS A 66 5.32 -7.36 -1.69
C LYS A 66 5.31 -7.55 -0.17
N GLU A 67 6.26 -6.95 0.51
CA GLU A 67 6.48 -7.06 1.95
C GLU A 67 5.58 -6.12 2.77
N LEU A 68 4.73 -5.30 2.14
CA LEU A 68 3.77 -4.43 2.84
C LEU A 68 2.86 -5.22 3.79
N SER A 69 2.60 -6.49 3.47
CA SER A 69 1.76 -7.39 4.27
C SER A 69 2.29 -7.65 5.68
N ASN A 70 3.56 -7.35 5.96
CA ASN A 70 4.17 -7.46 7.29
C ASN A 70 3.73 -6.34 8.25
N PHE A 71 3.26 -5.20 7.75
CA PHE A 71 2.94 -4.02 8.58
C PHE A 71 1.44 -3.97 8.92
N LYS A 72 1.00 -4.89 9.80
CA LYS A 72 -0.43 -5.07 10.14
C LYS A 72 -1.06 -3.86 10.84
N ASN A 73 -0.26 -3.11 11.60
CA ASN A 73 -0.70 -1.92 12.34
C ASN A 73 -0.63 -0.62 11.52
N LEU A 74 -0.32 -0.70 10.23
CA LEU A 74 -0.19 0.45 9.35
C LEU A 74 -1.54 1.18 9.20
N LYS A 75 -1.54 2.48 9.51
CA LYS A 75 -2.68 3.38 9.43
C LYS A 75 -2.55 4.41 8.32
N GLN A 76 -1.33 4.84 8.02
CA GLN A 76 -1.06 5.84 7.00
C GLN A 76 0.03 5.35 6.05
N LEU A 77 -0.27 5.39 4.74
CA LEU A 77 0.66 4.95 3.71
C LEU A 77 0.70 5.98 2.59
N ASP A 78 1.88 6.57 2.40
CA ASP A 78 2.16 7.42 1.27
C ASP A 78 3.20 6.76 0.35
N LEU A 79 2.76 6.42 -0.86
CA LEU A 79 3.54 5.86 -1.94
C LEU A 79 3.44 6.74 -3.19
N SER A 80 3.13 8.02 -3.03
CA SER A 80 3.01 8.95 -4.15
C SER A 80 4.32 9.07 -4.93
N ARG A 81 4.25 9.42 -6.22
CA ARG A 81 5.42 9.61 -7.10
C ARG A 81 6.35 8.40 -7.17
N ASN A 82 5.78 7.20 -7.27
CA ASN A 82 6.52 5.96 -7.45
C ASN A 82 6.18 5.30 -8.81
N GLN A 83 6.56 4.04 -8.99
CA GLN A 83 6.43 3.30 -10.25
C GLN A 83 5.56 2.05 -10.08
N LEU A 84 4.63 2.08 -9.13
CA LEU A 84 3.75 0.94 -8.85
C LEU A 84 2.74 0.75 -9.98
N THR A 85 2.58 -0.48 -10.46
CA THR A 85 1.60 -0.86 -11.49
C THR A 85 0.35 -1.52 -10.92
N LYS A 86 0.46 -2.07 -9.72
CA LYS A 86 -0.64 -2.68 -8.96
C LYS A 86 -0.40 -2.53 -7.47
N LEU A 87 -1.48 -2.49 -6.69
CA LEU A 87 -1.39 -2.52 -5.24
C LEU A 87 -2.55 -3.32 -4.63
N ASP A 88 -2.21 -4.17 -3.66
CA ASP A 88 -3.15 -4.90 -2.83
C ASP A 88 -2.83 -4.61 -1.36
N VAL A 89 -3.71 -3.89 -0.67
CA VAL A 89 -3.59 -3.53 0.74
C VAL A 89 -4.53 -4.35 1.63
N SER A 90 -5.00 -5.51 1.13
CA SER A 90 -5.93 -6.36 1.88
C SER A 90 -5.38 -6.86 3.22
N ASP A 91 -4.05 -6.89 3.34
CA ASP A 91 -3.30 -7.30 4.51
C ASP A 91 -3.06 -6.20 5.55
N ASN A 92 -3.53 -4.97 5.29
CA ASN A 92 -3.36 -3.79 6.15
C ASN A 92 -4.74 -3.23 6.60
N PRO A 93 -5.49 -3.98 7.41
CA PRO A 93 -6.90 -3.70 7.71
C PRO A 93 -7.15 -2.39 8.47
N HIS A 94 -6.10 -1.84 9.10
CA HIS A 94 -6.15 -0.61 9.89
C HIS A 94 -5.81 0.66 9.09
N LEU A 95 -5.62 0.57 7.77
CA LEU A 95 -5.36 1.75 6.94
C LEU A 95 -6.52 2.75 6.99
N GLU A 96 -6.18 3.99 7.34
CA GLU A 96 -7.05 5.16 7.41
C GLU A 96 -6.72 6.16 6.28
N VAL A 97 -5.45 6.27 5.88
CA VAL A 97 -4.97 7.18 4.83
C VAL A 97 -4.11 6.43 3.82
N LEU A 98 -4.44 6.57 2.54
CA LEU A 98 -3.70 5.97 1.43
C LEU A 98 -3.49 6.97 0.30
N SER A 99 -2.23 7.36 0.07
CA SER A 99 -1.82 8.25 -1.01
C SER A 99 -0.97 7.50 -2.03
N LEU A 100 -1.42 7.51 -3.28
CA LEU A 100 -0.89 6.76 -4.42
C LEU A 100 -0.74 7.63 -5.67
N GLU A 101 -0.82 8.95 -5.51
CA GLU A 101 -0.76 9.92 -6.59
C GLU A 101 0.49 9.72 -7.46
N HIS A 102 0.39 9.95 -8.77
CA HIS A 102 1.52 9.87 -9.69
C HIS A 102 2.23 8.51 -9.63
N ASN A 103 1.47 7.44 -9.90
CA ASN A 103 1.99 6.09 -10.12
C ASN A 103 1.53 5.58 -11.49
N LEU A 104 1.68 4.28 -11.75
CA LEU A 104 1.28 3.61 -12.98
C LEU A 104 0.18 2.58 -12.72
N LEU A 105 -0.60 2.75 -11.65
CA LEU A 105 -1.55 1.75 -11.16
C LEU A 105 -2.64 1.49 -12.21
N ASN A 106 -2.76 0.24 -12.66
CA ASN A 106 -3.89 -0.24 -13.44
C ASN A 106 -4.83 -1.13 -12.60
N LYS A 107 -4.42 -1.47 -11.36
CA LYS A 107 -5.22 -2.27 -10.44
C LYS A 107 -4.94 -1.86 -8.99
N LEU A 108 -6.01 -1.59 -8.25
CA LEU A 108 -5.98 -1.30 -6.82
C LEU A 108 -7.03 -2.15 -6.11
N LYS A 109 -6.69 -2.74 -4.96
CA LYS A 109 -7.63 -3.44 -4.08
C LYS A 109 -7.64 -2.82 -2.69
N VAL A 110 -8.77 -2.20 -2.35
CA VAL A 110 -9.01 -1.52 -1.05
C VAL A 110 -10.21 -2.07 -0.27
N LYS A 111 -10.81 -3.17 -0.74
CA LYS A 111 -12.07 -3.71 -0.20
C LYS A 111 -12.01 -4.09 1.29
N SER A 112 -10.84 -4.49 1.78
CA SER A 112 -10.64 -4.90 3.19
C SER A 112 -10.38 -3.71 4.12
N ASN A 113 -10.06 -2.53 3.59
CA ASN A 113 -9.64 -1.34 4.36
C ASN A 113 -10.89 -0.53 4.77
N LYS A 114 -11.74 -1.12 5.61
CA LYS A 114 -13.03 -0.54 6.02
C LYS A 114 -12.88 0.78 6.79
N GLN A 115 -11.71 1.03 7.38
CA GLN A 115 -11.40 2.24 8.14
C GLN A 115 -10.82 3.38 7.27
N LEU A 116 -10.71 3.16 5.96
CA LEU A 116 -10.12 4.13 5.03
C LEU A 116 -10.99 5.39 4.96
N LYS A 117 -10.39 6.53 5.31
CA LYS A 117 -11.00 7.87 5.32
C LYS A 117 -10.52 8.72 4.14
N VAL A 118 -9.25 8.56 3.76
CA VAL A 118 -8.61 9.33 2.70
C VAL A 118 -8.00 8.38 1.67
N LEU A 119 -8.43 8.52 0.42
CA LEU A 119 -7.86 7.81 -0.71
C LEU A 119 -7.51 8.79 -1.84
N ASN A 120 -6.22 8.96 -2.11
CA ASN A 120 -5.75 9.69 -3.28
C ASN A 120 -5.09 8.70 -4.26
N VAL A 121 -5.71 8.52 -5.43
CA VAL A 121 -5.21 7.70 -6.54
C VAL A 121 -5.05 8.51 -7.82
N SER A 122 -4.96 9.84 -7.70
CA SER A 122 -4.87 10.73 -8.86
C SER A 122 -3.64 10.40 -9.74
N PHE A 123 -3.72 10.74 -11.02
CA PHE A 123 -2.66 10.56 -12.00
C PHE A 123 -2.09 9.13 -12.03
N ASN A 124 -2.98 8.17 -12.24
CA ASN A 124 -2.68 6.75 -12.41
C ASN A 124 -3.26 6.23 -13.74
N ARG A 125 -3.40 4.91 -13.90
CA ARG A 125 -3.91 4.26 -15.11
C ARG A 125 -5.10 3.34 -14.80
N LEU A 126 -5.87 3.66 -13.75
CA LEU A 126 -7.01 2.85 -13.31
C LEU A 126 -8.16 2.97 -14.31
N THR A 127 -8.69 1.83 -14.74
CA THR A 127 -9.91 1.76 -15.56
C THR A 127 -11.14 1.34 -14.75
N ASP A 128 -10.93 0.87 -13.52
CA ASP A 128 -11.96 0.53 -12.56
C ASP A 128 -11.48 0.84 -11.13
N LEU A 129 -12.42 1.18 -10.25
CA LEU A 129 -12.16 1.48 -8.84
C LEU A 129 -13.40 1.13 -7.98
N ASP A 130 -13.29 0.07 -7.16
CA ASP A 130 -14.35 -0.33 -6.23
C ASP A 130 -14.07 0.18 -4.82
N VAL A 131 -14.84 1.19 -4.40
CA VAL A 131 -14.78 1.81 -3.06
C VAL A 131 -16.01 1.50 -2.19
N ARG A 132 -16.89 0.59 -2.62
CA ARG A 132 -18.21 0.36 -1.98
C ARG A 132 -18.13 -0.19 -0.55
N LYS A 133 -16.95 -0.66 -0.12
CA LYS A 133 -16.72 -1.16 1.25
C LYS A 133 -16.04 -0.13 2.16
N ASN A 134 -15.57 0.99 1.62
CA ASN A 134 -14.85 2.04 2.33
C ASN A 134 -15.82 3.12 2.81
N LYS A 135 -16.77 2.75 3.68
CA LYS A 135 -17.90 3.61 4.08
C LYS A 135 -17.48 4.87 4.85
N GLU A 136 -16.29 4.85 5.44
CA GLU A 136 -15.70 5.95 6.20
C GLU A 136 -14.96 6.97 5.32
N LEU A 137 -14.92 6.79 3.99
CA LEU A 137 -14.26 7.73 3.08
C LEU A 137 -14.88 9.12 3.18
N THR A 138 -14.06 10.09 3.58
CA THR A 138 -14.38 11.52 3.58
C THR A 138 -13.70 12.26 2.44
N TYR A 139 -12.61 11.70 1.90
CA TYR A 139 -11.88 12.22 0.75
C TYR A 139 -11.54 11.11 -0.25
N LEU A 140 -11.89 11.34 -1.51
CA LEU A 140 -11.53 10.49 -2.63
C LEU A 140 -11.10 11.37 -3.81
N ASN A 141 -9.87 11.20 -4.28
CA ASN A 141 -9.39 11.81 -5.52
C ASN A 141 -8.94 10.72 -6.50
N TYR A 142 -9.55 10.69 -7.68
CA TYR A 142 -9.20 9.78 -8.78
C TYR A 142 -8.94 10.51 -10.10
N GLU A 143 -8.71 11.83 -10.07
CA GLU A 143 -8.39 12.65 -11.23
C GLU A 143 -7.24 12.05 -12.06
N GLY A 144 -7.25 12.25 -13.38
CA GLY A 144 -6.14 11.79 -14.23
C GLY A 144 -6.05 10.26 -14.37
N ASN A 145 -7.14 9.54 -14.09
CA ASN A 145 -7.29 8.12 -14.44
C ASN A 145 -8.30 7.96 -15.58
N PRO A 146 -8.14 6.93 -16.45
CA PRO A 146 -9.13 6.58 -17.47
C PRO A 146 -10.37 5.86 -16.90
N LEU A 147 -10.96 6.39 -15.83
CA LEU A 147 -12.18 5.87 -15.20
C LEU A 147 -13.41 6.43 -15.92
N SER A 148 -14.36 5.56 -16.28
CA SER A 148 -15.64 6.01 -16.89
C SER A 148 -16.65 6.47 -15.85
N ASN A 149 -16.67 5.83 -14.67
CA ASN A 149 -17.49 6.22 -13.53
C ASN A 149 -16.93 5.54 -12.25
N VAL A 150 -17.17 6.12 -11.09
CA VAL A 150 -16.88 5.50 -9.79
C VAL A 150 -18.19 5.49 -8.98
N ASP A 151 -18.65 4.29 -8.58
CA ASP A 151 -19.85 4.15 -7.75
C ASP A 151 -19.53 4.57 -6.31
N ILE A 152 -19.95 5.78 -5.95
CA ILE A 152 -19.76 6.38 -4.62
C ILE A 152 -21.05 6.36 -3.76
N HIS A 153 -22.12 5.68 -4.20
CA HIS A 153 -23.40 5.67 -3.47
C HIS A 153 -23.30 4.99 -2.09
N GLN A 154 -22.25 4.20 -1.85
CA GLN A 154 -21.99 3.52 -0.58
C GLN A 154 -20.98 4.27 0.31
N ASN A 155 -20.64 5.51 -0.03
CA ASN A 155 -19.66 6.35 0.68
C ASN A 155 -20.33 7.64 1.21
N PRO A 156 -21.23 7.54 2.21
CA PRO A 156 -22.10 8.64 2.63
C PRO A 156 -21.36 9.82 3.28
N GLN A 157 -20.08 9.66 3.63
CA GLN A 157 -19.26 10.68 4.30
C GLN A 157 -18.45 11.54 3.31
N LEU A 158 -18.50 11.25 2.00
CA LEU A 158 -17.83 12.07 0.99
C LEU A 158 -18.52 13.44 0.89
N VAL A 159 -17.73 14.50 1.05
CA VAL A 159 -18.20 15.88 0.88
C VAL A 159 -17.88 16.33 -0.55
N GLU A 160 -18.92 16.62 -1.34
CA GLU A 160 -18.81 17.26 -2.66
C GLU A 160 -18.14 18.64 -2.48
N PRO A 161 -16.91 18.86 -3.03
CA PRO A 161 -16.74 19.10 -4.46
C PRO A 161 -15.66 18.25 -5.14
N PHE A 162 -15.02 17.31 -4.44
CA PHE A 162 -13.88 16.53 -4.97
C PHE A 162 -14.27 15.23 -5.69
N SER A 163 -15.57 14.93 -5.76
CA SER A 163 -16.12 13.81 -6.53
C SER A 163 -16.33 14.12 -8.02
N LYS A 164 -16.30 15.39 -8.45
CA LYS A 164 -16.43 15.79 -9.87
C LYS A 164 -16.12 17.28 -10.06
N ILE A 165 -15.00 17.59 -10.72
CA ILE A 165 -14.87 18.83 -11.51
C ILE A 165 -14.51 18.40 -12.95
N PHE A 166 -15.48 18.62 -13.87
CA PHE A 166 -15.42 18.54 -15.36
C PHE A 166 -15.39 17.13 -16.02
N ILE A 167 -16.10 16.75 -17.10
CA ILE A 167 -17.18 17.28 -17.98
C ILE A 167 -17.87 16.05 -18.60
N SER A 168 -19.20 15.98 -18.63
CA SER A 168 -19.90 15.24 -19.68
C SER A 168 -20.77 16.21 -20.46
N ASN A 169 -20.24 16.65 -21.60
CA ASN A 169 -20.98 17.02 -22.81
C ASN A 169 -19.94 17.01 -23.94
N GLY A 170 -20.09 16.03 -24.84
CA GLY A 170 -19.19 15.70 -25.93
C GLY A 170 -19.21 16.70 -27.09
N PRO A 171 -18.81 16.27 -28.30
CA PRO A 171 -18.12 17.11 -29.27
C PRO A 171 -19.04 18.14 -29.93
N SER A 172 -18.56 19.38 -30.02
CA SER A 172 -19.08 20.36 -30.97
C SER A 172 -18.70 19.92 -32.40
N LYS A 173 -19.67 20.03 -33.31
CA LYS A 173 -19.40 20.03 -34.76
C LYS A 173 -18.37 21.09 -35.13
#